data_AF-A0A848WL64-F1
#
_entry.id   AF-A0A848WL64-F1
#
_cell.length_a   1.000
_cell.length_b   1.000
_cell.length_c   1.000
_cell.angle_alpha   90.00
_cell.angle_beta   90.00
_cell.angle_gamma   90.00
#
_symmetry.space_group_name_H-M   'P 1'
#
loop_
_entity.id
_entity.type
_entity.pdbx_description
1 polymer ?
#
loop_
_entity_poly.entity_id
_entity_poly.type
_entity_poly.pdbx_seq_one_letter_code
_entity_poly.pdbx_strand_id
1 'polypeptide(L)' 'MANLNRRGFLAAAASASVIKGFPKIASAPPARRVLTIVYDKSLGMMRAIDRVVR' A
#
# COMPACT_ATOMS: atom_id res chain seq x y z
N MET A 1 8.41 -9.83 -21.59
CA MET A 1 7.86 -8.58 -20.99
C MET A 1 6.68 -8.96 -20.12
N ALA A 2 6.58 -8.42 -18.89
CA ALA A 2 5.47 -8.73 -17.99
C ALA A 2 4.15 -8.39 -18.68
N ASN A 3 3.31 -9.39 -18.92
CA ASN A 3 2.03 -9.25 -19.62
C ASN A 3 1.00 -8.68 -18.63
N LEU A 4 1.18 -7.41 -18.26
CA LEU A 4 0.30 -6.74 -17.32
C LEU A 4 -0.98 -6.34 -18.05
N ASN A 5 -2.10 -6.96 -17.66
CA ASN A 5 -3.42 -6.52 -18.08
C ASN A 5 -3.59 -5.02 -17.74
N ARG A 6 -4.32 -4.26 -18.55
CA ARG A 6 -4.47 -2.79 -18.46
C ARG A 6 -4.76 -2.31 -17.03
N ARG A 7 -5.57 -3.08 -16.30
CA ARG A 7 -5.90 -2.85 -14.89
C ARG A 7 -4.72 -3.05 -13.94
N GLY A 8 -3.91 -4.10 -14.15
CA GLY A 8 -2.71 -4.37 -13.37
C GLY A 8 -1.62 -3.32 -13.60
N PHE A 9 -1.48 -2.82 -14.82
CA PHE A 9 -0.60 -1.69 -15.13
C PHE A 9 -1.05 -0.42 -14.41
N LEU A 10 -2.34 -0.09 -14.46
CA LEU A 10 -2.89 1.08 -13.77
C LEU A 10 -2.77 0.97 -12.25
N ALA A 11 -3.02 -0.20 -11.67
CA ALA A 11 -2.85 -0.45 -10.25
C ALA A 11 -1.38 -0.28 -9.81
N ALA A 12 -0.43 -0.81 -10.59
CA ALA A 12 1.00 -0.68 -10.33
C ALA A 12 1.47 0.78 -10.46
N ALA A 13 1.02 1.49 -11.49
CA ALA A 13 1.35 2.89 -11.71
C ALA A 13 0.77 3.81 -10.62
N ALA A 14 -0.48 3.56 -10.20
CA ALA A 14 -1.11 4.27 -9.09
C ALA A 14 -0.38 4.00 -7.75
N SER A 15 0.08 2.77 -7.53
CA SER A 15 0.85 2.44 -6.32
C SER A 15 2.22 3.12 -6.32
N ALA A 16 2.89 3.20 -7.48
CA ALA A 16 4.18 3.87 -7.63
C ALA A 16 4.09 5.40 -7.44
N SER A 17 2.98 6.03 -7.84
CA SER A 17 2.79 7.48 -7.67
C SER A 17 2.58 7.88 -6.20
N VAL A 18 2.00 7.01 -5.38
CA VAL A 18 1.85 7.22 -3.93
C VAL A 18 3.21 7.40 -3.26
N ILE A 19 4.25 6.67 -3.67
CA ILE A 19 5.61 6.75 -3.08
C ILE A 19 6.18 8.17 -3.15
N LYS A 20 5.88 8.93 -4.21
CA LYS A 20 6.37 10.31 -4.38
C LYS A 20 5.59 11.36 -3.57
N GLY A 21 4.30 11.15 -3.34
CA GLY A 21 3.43 12.07 -2.58
C GLY A 21 3.40 11.81 -1.07
N PHE A 22 3.75 10.60 -0.66
CA PHE A 22 3.74 10.14 0.72
C PHE A 22 4.50 11.03 1.72
N PRO A 23 5.72 11.54 1.43
CA PRO A 23 6.49 12.30 2.42
C PRO A 23 5.82 13.60 2.88
N LYS A 24 5.12 14.29 1.96
CA LYS A 24 4.41 15.54 2.26
C LYS A 24 3.14 15.31 3.07
N ILE A 25 2.51 14.16 2.90
CA ILE A 25 1.27 13.81 3.59
C ILE A 25 1.60 13.20 4.97
N ALA A 26 2.65 12.39 5.06
CA ALA A 26 3.07 11.72 6.30
C ALA A 26 3.55 12.69 7.40
N SER A 27 4.00 13.89 7.05
CA SER A 27 4.43 14.92 8.01
C SER A 27 3.26 15.61 8.75
N ALA A 28 2.02 15.49 8.24
CA ALA A 28 0.86 16.04 8.92
C ALA A 28 0.42 15.13 10.10
N PRO A 29 0.21 15.67 11.32
CA PRO A 29 -0.24 14.89 12.47
C PRO A 29 -1.49 14.01 12.24
N PRO A 30 -2.57 14.48 11.58
CA PRO A 30 -3.75 13.63 11.33
C PRO A 30 -3.47 12.52 10.32
N ALA A 31 -2.65 12.79 9.31
CA ALA A 31 -2.28 11.81 8.30
C ALA A 31 -1.40 10.70 8.88
N ARG A 32 -0.47 11.05 9.78
CA ARG A 32 0.36 10.06 10.50
C ARG A 32 -0.51 9.03 11.23
N ARG A 33 -1.59 9.47 11.90
CA ARG A 33 -2.50 8.55 12.62
C ARG A 33 -3.22 7.60 11.67
N VAL A 34 -3.72 8.10 10.54
CA VAL A 34 -4.35 7.26 9.51
C VAL A 34 -3.34 6.26 8.96
N LEU A 35 -2.11 6.69 8.67
CA LEU A 35 -1.05 5.82 8.16
C LEU A 35 -0.66 4.73 9.16
N THR A 36 -0.59 5.02 10.46
CA THR A 36 -0.34 4.01 11.49
C THR A 36 -1.47 2.96 11.53
N ILE A 37 -2.73 3.39 11.51
CA ILE A 37 -3.87 2.46 11.49
C ILE A 37 -3.85 1.58 10.24
N VAL A 38 -3.60 2.18 9.08
CA VAL A 38 -3.50 1.45 7.81
C VAL A 38 -2.33 0.47 7.85
N TYR A 39 -1.17 0.88 8.38
CA TYR A 39 0.01 0.04 8.52
C TYR A 39 -0.27 -1.19 9.41
N ASP A 40 -0.87 -0.99 10.59
CA ASP A 40 -1.23 -2.08 11.50
C ASP A 40 -2.22 -3.06 10.85
N LYS A 41 -3.22 -2.54 10.11
CA LYS A 41 -4.18 -3.37 9.38
C LYS A 41 -3.52 -4.17 8.26
N SER A 42 -2.58 -3.56 7.54
CA SER A 42 -1.82 -4.19 6.45
C SER A 42 -0.99 -5.36 6.99
N LEU A 43 -0.32 -5.17 8.13
CA LEU A 43 0.43 -6.23 8.81
C LEU A 43 -0.48 -7.40 9.26
N GLY A 44 -1.68 -7.11 9.75
CA GLY A 44 -2.67 -8.14 10.08
C GLY A 44 -3.08 -8.98 8.87
N MET A 45 -3.29 -8.34 7.71
CA MET A 45 -3.60 -9.03 6.47
C MET A 45 -2.42 -9.86 5.95
N MET A 46 -1.18 -9.36 6.06
CA MET A 46 0.01 -10.15 5.72
C MET A 46 0.11 -11.42 6.55
N ARG A 47 -0.19 -11.36 7.85
CA ARG A 47 -0.25 -12.55 8.71
C ARG A 47 -1.38 -13.51 8.31
N ALA A 48 -2.53 -12.98 7.90
CA ALA A 48 -3.62 -13.81 7.41
C ALA A 48 -3.25 -14.52 6.11
N ILE A 49 -2.58 -13.82 5.19
CA ILE A 49 -2.06 -14.40 3.94
C ILE A 49 -1.02 -15.48 4.25
N ASP A 50 -0.08 -15.22 5.15
CA ASP A 50 0.94 -16.19 5.57
C ASP A 50 0.31 -17.49 6.12
N ARG A 51 -0.79 -17.39 6.88
CA ARG A 51 -1.55 -18.56 7.35
C ARG A 51 -2.29 -19.33 6.26
N VAL A 52 -2.68 -18.68 5.17
CA VAL A 52 -3.40 -19.31 4.05
C VAL A 52 -2.42 -19.97 3.07
N VAL A 53 -1.22 -19.41 2.92
CA VAL A 53 -0.19 -19.92 2.01
C VAL A 53 0.60 -21.08 2.62
N ARG A 54 0.70 -21.16 3.97
CA ARG A 54 1.32 -22.28 4.68
C ARG A 54 0.43 -23.52 4.70
#